data_AF-A0AAW2MKM5-F1
#
_entry.id   AF-A0AAW2MKM5-F1
#
_cell.length_a   1.000
_cell.length_b   1.000
_cell.length_c   1.000
_cell.angle_alpha   90.00
_cell.angle_beta   90.00
_cell.angle_gamma   90.00
#
_symmetry.space_group_name_H-M   'P 1'
#
loop_
_entity.id
_entity.type
_entity.pdbx_description
1 polymer ?
#
loop_
_entity_poly.entity_id
_entity_poly.type
_entity_poly.pdbx_seq_one_letter_code
_entity_poly.pdbx_strand_id
1 'polypeptide(L)'
;MALLESIISSSDIALNQVSEMGGATRVLVEAVEDGTGPCKEHAVGILVQICRSCRDRYRGMILREGAMPGLLQLSVDGSRQAREKAKALLFLLRDCSHGGSSRVKQSKRVLFEEVMRQIDGGGELELLFSW
;
A
#
# COMPACT_ATOMS: atom_id res chain seq x y z
N MET A 1 -21.44 -11.02 5.19
CA MET A 1 -19.98 -10.87 5.41
C MET A 1 -19.31 -12.10 6.01
N ALA A 2 -19.85 -12.73 7.07
CA ALA A 2 -19.17 -13.86 7.72
C ALA A 2 -18.83 -15.05 6.83
N LEU A 3 -19.77 -15.47 5.97
CA LEU A 3 -19.53 -16.54 5.00
C LEU A 3 -18.40 -16.20 4.03
N LEU A 4 -18.32 -14.93 3.60
CA LEU A 4 -17.28 -14.49 2.67
C LEU A 4 -15.89 -14.57 3.32
N GLU A 5 -15.74 -14.08 4.56
CA GLU A 5 -14.47 -14.19 5.29
C GLU A 5 -14.06 -15.66 5.49
N SER A 6 -15.02 -16.54 5.82
CA SER A 6 -14.78 -17.97 5.99
C SER A 6 -14.30 -18.66 4.69
N ILE A 7 -14.93 -18.34 3.56
CA ILE A 7 -14.55 -18.89 2.24
C ILE A 7 -13.15 -18.41 1.86
N ILE A 8 -12.88 -17.11 2.03
CA ILE A 8 -11.57 -16.52 1.73
C ILE A 8 -10.48 -17.11 2.64
N SER A 9 -10.81 -17.41 3.91
CA SER A 9 -9.88 -18.04 4.85
C SER A 9 -9.56 -19.49 4.57
N SER A 10 -10.41 -20.19 3.83
CA SER A 10 -10.24 -21.61 3.52
C SER A 10 -9.69 -21.86 2.11
N SER A 11 -9.59 -20.83 1.25
CA SER A 11 -9.16 -20.98 -0.15
C SER A 11 -8.41 -19.76 -0.68
N ASP A 12 -7.13 -19.95 -1.01
CA ASP A 12 -6.32 -18.94 -1.72
C ASP A 12 -6.88 -18.61 -3.11
N ILE A 13 -7.54 -19.57 -3.76
CA ILE A 13 -8.20 -19.35 -5.05
C ILE A 13 -9.34 -18.32 -4.87
N ALA A 14 -10.17 -18.49 -3.86
CA ALA A 14 -11.26 -17.56 -3.57
C ALA A 14 -10.72 -16.18 -3.16
N LEU A 15 -9.67 -16.14 -2.34
CA LEU A 15 -8.98 -14.89 -1.97
C LEU A 15 -8.48 -14.15 -3.20
N ASN A 16 -7.79 -14.83 -4.12
CA ASN A 16 -7.27 -14.23 -5.33
C ASN A 16 -8.40 -13.70 -6.22
N GLN A 17 -9.45 -14.50 -6.45
CA GLN A 17 -10.62 -14.07 -7.24
C GLN A 17 -11.30 -12.82 -6.66
N VAL A 18 -11.52 -12.76 -5.35
CA VAL A 18 -12.13 -11.59 -4.70
C VAL A 18 -11.20 -10.38 -4.79
N SER A 19 -9.90 -10.58 -4.58
CA SER A 19 -8.92 -9.49 -4.61
C SER A 19 -8.73 -8.89 -6.01
N GLU A 20 -8.95 -9.69 -7.06
CA GLU A 20 -8.85 -9.26 -8.46
C GLU A 20 -10.17 -8.72 -9.03
N MET A 21 -11.28 -9.00 -8.36
CA MET A 21 -12.59 -8.45 -8.73
C MET A 21 -12.56 -6.92 -8.60
N GLY A 22 -12.86 -6.25 -9.72
CA GLY A 22 -12.94 -4.79 -9.75
C GLY A 22 -13.91 -4.25 -8.70
N GLY A 23 -13.45 -3.30 -7.89
CA GLY A 23 -14.27 -2.65 -6.86
C GLY A 23 -14.41 -3.42 -5.55
N ALA A 24 -13.92 -4.66 -5.43
CA ALA A 24 -14.03 -5.43 -4.18
C ALA A 24 -13.35 -4.73 -3.00
N THR A 25 -12.15 -4.16 -3.19
CA THR A 25 -11.47 -3.38 -2.16
C THR A 25 -12.30 -2.17 -1.70
N ARG A 26 -12.92 -1.45 -2.64
CA ARG A 26 -13.77 -0.29 -2.34
C ARG A 26 -14.97 -0.70 -1.49
N VAL A 27 -15.72 -1.72 -1.92
CA VAL A 27 -16.90 -2.22 -1.18
C VAL A 27 -16.52 -2.68 0.22
N LEU A 28 -15.35 -3.31 0.38
CA LEU A 28 -14.86 -3.72 1.70
C LEU A 28 -14.50 -2.52 2.57
N VAL A 29 -13.93 -1.45 2.01
CA VAL A 29 -13.63 -0.21 2.75
C VAL A 29 -14.91 0.50 3.16
N GLU A 30 -15.88 0.66 2.25
CA GLU A 30 -17.21 1.20 2.57
C GLU A 30 -17.88 0.38 3.68
N ALA A 31 -17.77 -0.95 3.65
CA ALA A 31 -18.30 -1.80 4.72
C ALA A 31 -17.61 -1.61 6.09
N VAL A 32 -16.35 -1.17 6.13
CA VAL A 32 -15.65 -0.80 7.37
C VAL A 32 -16.17 0.53 7.93
N GLU A 33 -16.52 1.46 7.06
CA GLU A 33 -17.01 2.80 7.43
C GLU A 33 -18.47 2.76 7.85
N ASP A 34 -19.34 2.15 7.04
CA ASP A 34 -20.80 2.23 7.19
C ASP A 34 -21.46 0.91 7.65
N GLY A 35 -20.69 -0.17 7.80
CA GLY A 35 -21.23 -1.46 8.20
C GLY A 35 -21.70 -1.55 9.66
N THR A 36 -22.43 -2.60 10.00
CA THR A 36 -22.71 -2.97 11.40
C THR A 36 -21.45 -3.49 12.10
N GLY A 37 -21.40 -3.48 13.44
CA GLY A 37 -20.23 -3.95 14.20
C GLY A 37 -19.65 -5.30 13.72
N PRO A 38 -20.46 -6.36 13.59
CA PRO A 38 -20.02 -7.63 13.01
C PRO A 38 -19.60 -7.50 11.54
N CYS A 39 -20.30 -6.72 10.72
CA CYS A 39 -19.95 -6.48 9.32
C CYS A 39 -18.54 -5.87 9.20
N LYS A 40 -18.25 -4.82 9.98
CA LYS A 40 -16.95 -4.14 10.02
C LYS A 40 -15.83 -5.12 10.39
N GLU A 41 -16.04 -5.94 11.41
CA GLU A 41 -15.06 -6.92 11.87
C GLU A 41 -14.68 -7.93 10.77
N HIS A 42 -15.67 -8.44 10.04
CA HIS A 42 -15.42 -9.41 8.96
C HIS A 42 -14.85 -8.72 7.72
N ALA A 43 -15.30 -7.49 7.41
CA ALA A 43 -14.75 -6.69 6.31
C ALA A 43 -13.25 -6.39 6.51
N VAL A 44 -12.84 -5.96 7.71
CA VAL A 44 -11.42 -5.77 8.02
C VAL A 44 -10.66 -7.08 7.98
N GLY A 45 -11.25 -8.19 8.43
CA GLY A 45 -10.63 -9.51 8.33
C GLY A 45 -10.27 -9.89 6.89
N ILE A 46 -11.20 -9.67 5.97
CA ILE A 46 -10.98 -9.90 4.53
C ILE A 46 -9.89 -8.95 4.00
N LEU A 47 -9.93 -7.67 4.36
CA LEU A 47 -8.90 -6.70 3.93
C LEU A 47 -7.50 -7.08 4.44
N VAL A 48 -7.38 -7.65 5.64
CA VAL A 48 -6.11 -8.20 6.16
C VAL A 48 -5.62 -9.33 5.28
N GLN A 49 -6.48 -10.26 4.88
CA GLN A 49 -6.11 -11.39 4.02
C GLN A 49 -5.68 -10.93 2.63
N ILE A 50 -6.44 -10.01 2.02
CA ILE A 50 -6.08 -9.39 0.74
C ILE A 50 -4.74 -8.68 0.84
N CYS A 51 -4.53 -7.88 1.89
CA CYS A 51 -3.25 -7.17 2.06
C CYS A 51 -2.08 -8.13 2.31
N ARG A 52 -2.30 -9.27 2.96
CA ARG A 52 -1.26 -10.30 3.16
C ARG A 52 -0.92 -11.07 1.90
N SER A 53 -1.87 -11.31 0.98
CA SER A 53 -1.61 -12.07 -0.24
C SER A 53 -0.64 -11.35 -1.17
N CYS A 54 -0.81 -10.04 -1.35
CA CYS A 54 0.12 -9.22 -2.12
C CYS A 54 0.15 -7.79 -1.57
N ARG A 55 0.95 -7.59 -0.51
CA ARG A 55 1.02 -6.32 0.22
C ARG A 55 1.34 -5.13 -0.67
N ASP A 56 2.32 -5.24 -1.55
CA ASP A 56 2.73 -4.13 -2.42
C ASP A 56 1.63 -3.70 -3.40
N ARG A 57 0.82 -4.65 -3.89
CA ARG A 57 -0.32 -4.39 -4.78
C ARG A 57 -1.48 -3.76 -4.01
N TYR A 58 -1.90 -4.39 -2.92
CA TYR A 58 -3.16 -4.05 -2.27
C TYR A 58 -3.05 -2.92 -1.26
N ARG A 59 -1.87 -2.69 -0.66
CA ARG A 59 -1.66 -1.56 0.27
C ARG A 59 -2.03 -0.22 -0.38
N GLY A 60 -1.51 0.04 -1.58
CA GLY A 60 -1.79 1.28 -2.31
C GLY A 60 -3.26 1.41 -2.69
N MET A 61 -3.93 0.31 -3.03
CA MET A 61 -5.37 0.29 -3.32
C MET A 61 -6.19 0.63 -2.07
N ILE A 62 -5.97 -0.07 -0.96
CA ILE A 62 -6.70 0.15 0.30
C ILE A 62 -6.56 1.59 0.79
N LEU A 63 -5.36 2.18 0.70
CA LEU A 63 -5.12 3.57 1.09
C LEU A 63 -5.83 4.57 0.16
N ARG A 64 -5.89 4.29 -1.16
CA ARG A 64 -6.57 5.16 -2.13
C ARG A 64 -8.09 5.18 -1.95
N GLU A 65 -8.68 4.06 -1.55
CA GLU A 65 -10.11 3.98 -1.23
C GLU A 65 -10.47 4.67 0.10
N GLY A 66 -9.49 5.22 0.83
CA GLY A 66 -9.76 6.04 2.01
C GLY A 66 -9.92 5.27 3.32
N ALA A 67 -9.43 4.02 3.43
CA ALA A 67 -9.67 3.18 4.60
C ALA A 67 -9.19 3.73 5.98
N MET A 68 -8.35 4.77 6.01
CA MET A 68 -7.66 5.21 7.23
C MET A 68 -8.60 5.69 8.35
N PRO A 69 -9.59 6.58 8.13
CA PRO A 69 -10.48 7.04 9.19
C PRO A 69 -11.27 5.90 9.81
N GLY A 70 -11.90 5.06 8.98
CA GLY A 70 -12.65 3.89 9.44
C GLY A 70 -11.81 2.91 10.25
N LEU A 71 -10.57 2.62 9.81
CA LEU A 71 -9.66 1.71 10.52
C LEU A 71 -9.16 2.29 11.84
N LEU A 72 -8.85 3.59 11.89
CA LEU A 72 -8.43 4.26 13.13
C LEU A 72 -9.54 4.24 14.17
N GLN A 73 -10.77 4.60 13.78
CA GLN A 73 -11.92 4.55 14.67
C GLN A 73 -12.18 3.10 15.16
N LEU A 74 -12.20 2.13 14.25
CA LEU A 74 -12.44 0.73 14.61
C LEU A 74 -11.35 0.16 15.53
N SER A 75 -10.11 0.66 15.45
CA SER A 75 -9.01 0.24 16.33
C SER A 75 -9.17 0.66 17.79
N VAL A 76 -10.05 1.63 18.06
CA VAL A 76 -10.36 2.16 19.39
C VAL A 76 -11.73 1.67 19.86
N ASP A 77 -12.76 1.83 19.02
CA ASP A 77 -14.16 1.63 19.41
C ASP A 77 -14.74 0.26 19.02
N GLY A 78 -13.97 -0.56 18.30
CA GLY A 78 -14.43 -1.87 17.84
C GLY A 78 -14.55 -2.94 18.93
N SER A 79 -15.16 -4.07 18.58
CA SER A 79 -15.07 -5.31 19.37
C SER A 79 -13.60 -5.71 19.61
N ARG A 80 -13.33 -6.63 20.53
CA ARG A 80 -11.96 -7.14 20.75
C ARG A 80 -11.34 -7.65 19.44
N GLN A 81 -12.08 -8.44 18.69
CA GLN A 81 -11.64 -9.01 17.40
C GLN A 81 -11.50 -7.93 16.32
N ALA A 82 -12.43 -6.97 16.23
CA ALA A 82 -12.35 -5.87 15.27
C ALA A 82 -11.12 -4.99 15.53
N ARG A 83 -10.81 -4.69 16.80
CA ARG A 83 -9.62 -3.91 17.17
C ARG A 83 -8.32 -4.63 16.81
N GLU A 84 -8.25 -5.93 17.08
CA GLU A 84 -7.09 -6.76 16.73
C GLU A 84 -6.85 -6.78 15.21
N LYS A 85 -7.91 -7.04 14.44
CA LYS A 85 -7.86 -7.04 12.96
C LYS A 85 -7.52 -5.65 12.41
N ALA A 86 -8.11 -4.58 12.94
CA ALA A 86 -7.84 -3.21 12.51
C ALA A 86 -6.38 -2.81 12.75
N LYS A 87 -5.84 -3.12 13.93
CA LYS A 87 -4.42 -2.89 14.24
C LYS A 87 -3.49 -3.69 13.33
N ALA A 88 -3.84 -4.95 13.03
CA ALA A 88 -3.09 -5.76 12.08
C ALA A 88 -3.08 -5.14 10.67
N LEU A 89 -4.22 -4.65 10.19
CA LEU A 89 -4.27 -3.97 8.90
C LEU A 89 -3.48 -2.65 8.91
N LEU A 90 -3.66 -1.82 9.93
CA LEU A 90 -2.89 -0.57 10.09
C LEU A 90 -1.38 -0.84 10.10
N PHE A 91 -0.94 -1.94 10.72
CA PHE A 91 0.46 -2.36 10.67
C PHE A 91 0.92 -2.75 9.26
N LEU A 92 0.10 -3.51 8.50
CA LEU A 92 0.41 -3.85 7.11
C LEU A 92 0.45 -2.62 6.19
N LEU A 93 -0.36 -1.61 6.48
CA LEU A 93 -0.40 -0.34 5.73
C LEU A 93 0.76 0.59 6.12
N ARG A 94 1.26 0.49 7.36
CA ARG A 94 2.49 1.13 7.82
C ARG A 94 3.69 0.51 7.08
N ASP A 95 4.75 1.28 6.91
CA ASP A 95 5.93 1.03 6.07
C ASP A 95 5.79 1.29 4.57
N CYS A 96 6.59 2.26 4.12
CA CYS A 96 6.98 2.50 2.75
C CYS A 96 8.33 1.82 2.53
N SER A 97 8.37 0.52 2.20
CA SER A 97 9.48 0.08 1.36
C SER A 97 9.41 0.93 0.11
N HIS A 98 10.52 1.61 -0.17
CA HIS A 98 10.69 2.70 -1.13
C HIS A 98 10.49 2.25 -2.60
N GLY A 99 9.40 1.57 -2.94
CA GLY A 99 9.16 0.96 -4.25
C GLY A 99 8.83 1.96 -5.36
N GLY A 100 8.53 3.22 -5.02
CA GLY A 100 8.27 4.28 -6.00
C GLY A 100 9.50 5.10 -6.40
N SER A 101 10.66 4.85 -5.81
CA SER A 101 11.83 5.72 -6.01
C SER A 101 13.07 5.01 -6.55
N SER A 102 13.20 3.68 -6.45
CA SER A 102 14.42 3.01 -6.92
C SER A 102 14.63 3.08 -8.43
N ARG A 103 13.58 3.02 -9.26
CA ARG A 103 13.76 3.05 -10.73
C ARG A 103 14.10 4.45 -11.25
N VAL A 104 13.48 5.49 -10.69
CA VAL A 104 13.76 6.90 -11.05
C VAL A 104 15.06 7.41 -10.42
N LYS A 105 15.38 7.01 -9.16
CA LYS A 105 16.67 7.34 -8.53
C LYS A 105 17.84 6.68 -9.24
N GLN A 106 17.68 5.45 -9.73
CA GLN A 106 18.71 4.76 -10.52
C GLN A 106 18.93 5.44 -11.87
N SER A 107 17.89 5.80 -12.63
CA SER A 107 18.06 6.56 -13.88
C SER A 107 18.72 7.91 -13.66
N LYS A 108 18.37 8.65 -12.60
CA LYS A 108 19.02 9.94 -12.30
C LYS A 108 20.49 9.77 -11.91
N ARG A 109 20.83 8.73 -11.15
CA ARG A 109 22.23 8.43 -10.78
C ARG A 109 23.09 8.05 -11.97
N VAL A 110 22.58 7.17 -12.84
CA VAL A 110 23.30 6.73 -14.05
C VAL A 110 23.55 7.91 -15.00
N LEU A 111 22.56 8.79 -15.20
CA LEU A 111 22.74 9.99 -16.02
C LEU A 111 23.72 10.99 -15.40
N PHE A 112 23.69 11.16 -14.08
CA PHE A 112 24.59 12.09 -13.40
C PHE A 112 26.05 11.63 -13.43
N GLU A 113 26.31 10.32 -13.29
CA GLU A 113 27.67 9.79 -13.45
C GLU A 113 28.20 9.95 -14.88
N GLU A 114 27.36 9.74 -15.90
CA GLU A 114 27.77 9.97 -17.29
C GLU A 114 28.10 11.45 -17.55
N VAL A 115 27.30 12.38 -17.01
CA VAL A 115 27.57 13.82 -17.11
C VAL A 115 28.86 14.21 -16.37
N MET A 116 29.09 13.71 -15.16
CA MET A 116 30.34 13.94 -14.40
C MET A 116 31.57 13.42 -15.15
N ARG A 117 31.47 12.27 -15.80
CA ARG A 117 32.55 11.67 -16.61
C ARG A 117 32.91 12.52 -17.84
N GLN A 118 31.95 13.27 -18.39
CA GLN A 118 32.21 14.19 -19.50
C GLN A 118 32.81 15.53 -19.05
N ILE A 119 32.58 15.94 -17.80
CA ILE A 119 33.11 17.21 -17.27
C ILE A 119 34.57 17.08 -16.85
N ASP A 120 35.00 15.91 -16.37
CA ASP A 120 36.39 15.66 -15.94
C ASP A 120 37.41 15.58 -17.09
N GLY A 121 36.95 15.70 -18.35
CA GLY A 121 37.79 15.74 -19.55
C GLY A 121 38.15 17.13 -20.07
N GLY A 122 37.72 18.20 -19.40
CA GLY A 122 37.80 19.58 -19.89
C GLY A 122 38.64 20.53 -19.05
N GLY A 123 39.83 20.08 -18.60
CA GLY A 123 40.81 20.97 -18.00
C GLY A 123 41.53 21.81 -19.05
N GLU A 124 40.94 22.95 -19.45
CA GLU A 124 41.64 24.17 -19.91
C GLU A 124 40.61 25.27 -20.24
N LEU A 125 40.18 26.00 -19.21
CA LEU A 125 39.58 27.34 -19.36
C LEU A 125 40.29 28.36 -18.44
N GLU A 126 41.58 28.13 -18.17
CA GLU A 126 42.48 29.24 -17.88
C GLU A 126 42.78 29.90 -19.24
N LEU A 127 42.50 31.21 -19.39
CA LEU A 127 42.91 32.15 -20.46
C LEU A 127 41.81 33.05 -21.08
N LEU A 128 40.62 33.19 -20.48
CA LEU A 128 39.66 34.22 -20.94
C LEU A 128 39.30 35.29 -19.90
N PHE A 129 40.14 35.47 -18.87
CA PHE A 129 40.24 36.75 -18.13
C PHE A 129 41.33 37.63 -18.73
N SER A 130 41.13 38.09 -19.96
CA SER A 130 41.88 39.22 -20.50
C SER A 130 40.93 40.14 -21.26
N TRP A 131 40.81 41.37 -20.72
CA TRP A 131 39.99 42.53 -21.10
C TRP A 131 38.63 42.66 -20.43
#